data_AF-A0A2E2Q0N5-F1
#
_entry.id   AF-A0A2E2Q0N5-F1
#
_cell.length_a   1.000
_cell.length_b   1.000
_cell.length_c   1.000
_cell.angle_alpha   90.00
_cell.angle_beta   90.00
_cell.angle_gamma   90.00
#
_symmetry.space_group_name_H-M   'P 1'
#
loop_
_entity.id
_entity.type
_entity.pdbx_description
1 polymer ?
#
loop_
_entity_poly.entity_id
_entity_poly.type
_entity_poly.pdbx_seq_one_letter_code
_entity_poly.pdbx_strand_id
1 'polypeptide(L)'
;MTVHLLKQAVLRSTTGIGHGRVRFGLLQGWVAQRLLFRRGLERKPVSMLRFRLTWPLLRQRRLLMPLVQPQGIWCFYSSSLIASLADLIGDRRCLEIAAGDGTLSRFLSQCGVDIVATDDHSWSDTISFPTEVRKLDARRALEEIEAEVVLCSWPPAGNTFERHVFTTPHVNTYVVIGSGSEVSTGDWVTYAQQSGFSMRRDAKLSRRVLPPELDHAVLVFQRVDHPAPRRIR
;
A
#
# COMPACT_ATOMS: atom_id res chain seq x y z
N MET A 1 -25.81 -1.55 8.38
CA MET A 1 -25.64 -1.49 9.86
C MET A 1 -24.54 -2.42 10.39
N THR A 2 -24.35 -3.62 9.82
CA THR A 2 -23.43 -4.66 10.33
C THR A 2 -21.94 -4.29 10.21
N VAL A 3 -21.52 -3.65 9.13
CA VAL A 3 -20.11 -3.23 8.91
C VAL A 3 -19.69 -2.12 9.87
N HIS A 4 -20.59 -1.21 10.24
CA HIS A 4 -20.30 -0.14 11.19
C HIS A 4 -20.11 -0.69 12.61
N LEU A 5 -20.92 -1.68 13.00
CA LEU A 5 -20.77 -2.38 14.27
C LEU A 5 -19.48 -3.21 14.31
N LEU A 6 -19.10 -3.82 13.18
CA LEU A 6 -17.82 -4.55 13.06
C LEU A 6 -16.62 -3.59 13.18
N LYS A 7 -16.66 -2.44 12.48
CA LYS A 7 -15.65 -1.37 12.59
C LYS A 7 -15.54 -0.86 14.03
N GLN A 8 -16.67 -0.65 14.72
CA GLN A 8 -16.67 -0.25 16.13
C GLN A 8 -16.17 -1.36 17.07
N ALA A 9 -16.48 -2.63 16.80
CA ALA A 9 -16.03 -3.76 17.60
C ALA A 9 -14.51 -3.97 17.46
N VAL A 10 -13.97 -3.85 16.25
CA VAL A 10 -12.52 -3.89 15.98
C VAL A 10 -11.83 -2.69 16.61
N LEU A 11 -12.42 -1.49 16.53
CA LEU A 11 -11.93 -0.30 17.24
C LEU A 11 -11.92 -0.52 18.77
N ARG A 12 -12.96 -1.14 19.34
CA ARG A 12 -13.04 -1.44 20.77
C ARG A 12 -12.02 -2.49 21.21
N SER A 13 -11.85 -3.57 20.45
CA SER A 13 -10.89 -4.64 20.77
C SER A 13 -9.44 -4.19 20.64
N THR A 14 -9.13 -3.33 19.66
CA THR A 14 -7.77 -2.78 19.45
C THR A 14 -7.42 -1.64 20.41
N THR A 15 -8.42 -0.86 20.87
CA THR A 15 -8.17 0.27 21.79
C THR A 15 -8.34 -0.07 23.27
N GLY A 16 -9.00 -1.19 23.59
CA GLY A 16 -9.27 -1.61 24.97
C GLY A 16 -10.30 -0.73 25.71
N ILE A 17 -10.99 0.18 25.01
CA ILE A 17 -11.90 1.16 25.62
C ILE A 17 -13.35 0.66 25.45
N GLY A 18 -13.97 0.27 26.56
CA GLY A 18 -15.34 -0.27 26.61
C GLY A 18 -16.46 0.75 26.40
N HIS A 19 -16.23 2.04 26.65
CA HIS A 19 -17.18 3.14 26.39
C HIS A 19 -16.46 4.49 26.20
N GLY A 20 -16.89 5.28 25.19
CA GLY A 20 -16.42 6.66 24.95
C GLY A 20 -15.77 6.90 23.56
N ARG A 21 -15.74 8.17 23.10
CA ARG A 21 -14.99 8.56 21.89
C ARG A 21 -13.49 8.35 22.13
N VAL A 22 -12.81 7.60 21.27
CA VAL A 22 -11.35 7.48 21.27
C VAL A 22 -10.75 8.87 21.03
N ARG A 23 -10.09 9.45 22.05
CA ARG A 23 -9.51 10.79 21.96
C ARG A 23 -8.00 10.68 21.72
N PHE A 24 -7.58 11.06 20.51
CA PHE A 24 -6.18 11.31 20.19
C PHE A 24 -5.82 12.70 20.75
N GLY A 25 -4.93 12.77 21.73
CA GLY A 25 -4.59 14.01 22.42
C GLY A 25 -4.00 15.04 21.47
N LEU A 26 -4.26 16.34 21.67
CA LEU A 26 -3.83 17.42 20.74
C LEU A 26 -2.32 17.40 20.45
N LEU A 27 -1.48 17.20 21.47
CA LEU A 27 -0.04 17.08 21.31
C LEU A 27 0.35 15.85 20.48
N GLN A 28 -0.30 14.71 20.73
CA GLN A 28 -0.08 13.46 19.98
C GLN A 28 -0.53 13.63 18.52
N GLY A 29 -1.68 14.27 18.30
CA GLY A 29 -2.19 14.67 17.00
C GLY A 29 -1.20 15.54 16.24
N TRP A 30 -0.64 16.54 16.91
CA TRP A 30 0.38 17.41 16.32
C TRP A 30 1.67 16.65 15.94
N VAL A 31 2.15 15.74 16.80
CA VAL A 31 3.31 14.89 16.49
C VAL A 31 3.03 14.01 15.28
N ALA A 32 1.88 13.32 15.25
CA ALA A 32 1.47 12.48 14.13
C ALA A 32 1.31 13.30 12.84
N GLN A 33 0.66 14.46 12.91
CA GLN A 33 0.50 15.39 11.80
C GLN A 33 1.86 15.79 11.22
N ARG A 34 2.79 16.23 12.08
CA ARG A 34 4.13 16.64 11.64
C ARG A 34 4.97 15.50 11.11
N LEU A 35 4.77 14.28 11.58
CA LEU A 35 5.55 13.14 11.14
C LEU A 35 5.03 12.53 9.82
N LEU A 36 3.72 12.32 9.71
CA LEU A 36 3.13 11.43 8.71
C LEU A 36 2.32 12.14 7.63
N PHE A 37 1.91 13.38 7.89
CA PHE A 37 0.98 14.10 7.04
C PHE A 37 1.55 15.44 6.56
N ARG A 38 1.12 15.87 5.37
CA ARG A 38 1.37 17.22 4.86
C ARG A 38 0.34 18.18 5.43
N ARG A 39 -0.95 17.92 5.21
CA ARG A 39 -2.09 18.69 5.70
C ARG A 39 -3.29 17.77 5.86
N GLY A 40 -4.02 17.86 6.98
CA GLY A 40 -5.10 16.92 7.27
C GLY A 40 -4.59 15.47 7.18
N LEU A 41 -5.30 14.63 6.42
CA LEU A 41 -4.92 13.24 6.17
C LEU A 41 -4.15 13.03 4.86
N GLU A 42 -3.75 14.10 4.17
CA GLU A 42 -2.85 14.00 3.02
C GLU A 42 -1.49 13.48 3.50
N ARG A 43 -1.18 12.23 3.14
CA ARG A 43 0.08 11.57 3.50
C ARG A 43 1.27 12.30 2.86
N LYS A 44 2.45 12.13 3.46
CA LYS A 44 3.73 12.51 2.86
C LYS A 44 4.76 11.40 2.98
N PRO A 45 5.82 11.38 2.15
CA PRO A 45 6.94 10.49 2.34
C PRO A 45 7.58 10.68 3.72
N VAL A 46 7.80 9.58 4.43
CA VAL A 46 8.32 9.63 5.80
C VAL A 46 9.83 9.38 5.82
N SER A 47 10.61 10.35 6.30
CA SER A 47 12.05 10.14 6.53
C SER A 47 12.26 9.11 7.64
N MET A 48 13.03 8.07 7.37
CA MET A 48 13.36 7.03 8.36
C MET A 48 14.10 7.59 9.58
N LEU A 49 14.99 8.58 9.38
CA LEU A 49 15.71 9.23 10.47
C LEU A 49 14.74 9.97 11.38
N ARG A 50 13.88 10.84 10.81
CA ARG A 50 12.87 11.57 11.58
C ARG A 50 11.92 10.61 12.28
N PHE A 51 11.45 9.58 11.59
CA PHE A 51 10.57 8.57 12.16
C PHE A 51 11.19 7.90 13.38
N ARG A 52 12.44 7.42 13.30
CA ARG A 52 13.12 6.78 14.44
C ARG A 52 13.25 7.71 15.66
N LEU A 53 13.41 9.02 15.44
CA LEU A 53 13.53 10.00 16.52
C LEU A 53 12.17 10.39 17.11
N THR A 54 11.15 10.59 16.29
CA THR A 54 9.86 11.15 16.73
C THR A 54 8.80 10.10 17.04
N TRP A 55 8.87 8.92 16.41
CA TRP A 55 7.90 7.84 16.62
C TRP A 55 7.82 7.36 18.08
N PRO A 56 8.93 7.23 18.82
CA PRO A 56 8.87 6.89 20.25
C PRO A 56 8.12 7.93 21.12
N LEU A 57 8.08 9.19 20.68
CA LEU A 57 7.38 10.28 21.39
C LEU A 57 5.85 10.21 21.21
N LEU A 58 5.39 9.49 20.19
CA LEU A 58 3.98 9.22 19.96
C LEU A 58 3.49 8.09 20.90
N ARG A 59 3.26 8.44 22.17
CA ARG A 59 2.76 7.52 23.21
C ARG A 59 1.44 6.85 22.83
N GLN A 60 0.57 7.55 22.10
CA GLN A 60 -0.72 7.04 21.63
C GLN A 60 -0.66 6.34 20.26
N ARG A 61 0.52 5.94 19.79
CA ARG A 61 0.71 5.36 18.44
C ARG A 61 -0.19 4.17 18.10
N ARG A 62 -0.59 3.37 19.10
CA ARG A 62 -1.54 2.24 18.92
C ARG A 62 -2.92 2.68 18.42
N LEU A 63 -3.32 3.91 18.70
CA LEU A 63 -4.61 4.47 18.27
C LEU A 63 -4.56 5.03 16.85
N LEU A 64 -3.38 5.23 16.26
CA LEU A 64 -3.25 5.92 14.98
C LEU A 64 -3.91 5.14 13.85
N MET A 65 -3.49 3.89 13.62
CA MET A 65 -3.99 3.09 12.50
C MET A 65 -5.50 2.88 12.55
N PRO A 66 -6.12 2.53 13.70
CA PRO A 66 -7.56 2.41 13.79
C PRO A 66 -8.34 3.72 13.50
N LEU A 67 -7.71 4.89 13.66
CA LEU A 67 -8.33 6.19 13.33
C LEU A 67 -8.23 6.54 11.85
N VAL A 68 -7.17 6.11 11.15
CA VAL A 68 -6.91 6.51 9.75
C VAL A 68 -7.30 5.43 8.73
N GLN A 69 -7.37 4.16 9.11
CA GLN A 69 -7.84 3.07 8.23
C GLN A 69 -9.27 3.29 7.70
N PRO A 70 -10.23 3.78 8.50
CA PRO A 70 -11.56 4.13 7.97
C PRO A 70 -11.55 5.26 6.94
N GLN A 71 -10.41 5.92 6.71
CA GLN A 71 -10.20 6.96 5.70
C GLN A 71 -9.35 6.44 4.52
N GLY A 72 -9.20 5.11 4.38
CA GLY A 72 -8.44 4.47 3.31
C GLY A 72 -6.93 4.40 3.55
N ILE A 73 -6.43 4.73 4.75
CA ILE A 73 -4.99 4.72 5.05
C ILE A 73 -4.61 3.42 5.78
N TRP A 74 -4.02 2.50 5.04
CA TRP A 74 -3.61 1.19 5.55
C TRP A 74 -2.13 1.10 5.94
N CYS A 75 -1.30 1.98 5.39
CA CYS A 75 0.10 2.14 5.77
C CYS A 75 0.62 3.54 5.39
N PHE A 76 1.83 3.83 5.86
CA PHE A 76 2.63 4.98 5.46
C PHE A 76 3.89 4.52 4.72
N TYR A 77 4.28 5.29 3.71
CA TYR A 77 5.44 4.98 2.89
C TYR A 77 6.64 5.81 3.37
N SER A 78 7.73 5.12 3.75
CA SER A 78 8.98 5.83 4.00
C SER A 78 9.60 6.33 2.69
N SER A 79 10.36 7.42 2.74
CA SER A 79 11.13 7.90 1.59
C SER A 79 12.08 6.83 1.06
N SER A 80 12.61 5.96 1.94
CA SER A 80 13.45 4.83 1.53
C SER A 80 12.70 3.70 0.85
N LEU A 81 11.40 3.52 1.14
CA LEU A 81 10.56 2.57 0.41
C LEU A 81 10.33 3.09 -1.00
N ILE A 82 9.89 4.35 -1.12
CA ILE A 82 9.62 5.01 -2.40
C ILE A 82 10.86 4.98 -3.29
N ALA A 83 12.03 5.37 -2.76
CA ALA A 83 13.29 5.34 -3.52
C ALA A 83 13.63 3.93 -4.04
N SER A 84 13.51 2.89 -3.21
CA SER A 84 13.84 1.53 -3.68
C SER A 84 12.77 0.87 -4.53
N LEU A 85 11.51 1.32 -4.45
CA LEU A 85 10.51 0.97 -5.44
C LEU A 85 10.81 1.64 -6.78
N ALA A 86 11.18 2.92 -6.80
CA ALA A 86 11.62 3.61 -8.00
C ALA A 86 12.86 2.92 -8.62
N ASP A 87 13.86 2.57 -7.82
CA ASP A 87 15.04 1.79 -8.28
C ASP A 87 14.67 0.41 -8.83
N LEU A 88 13.67 -0.24 -8.22
CA LEU A 88 13.19 -1.55 -8.67
C LEU A 88 12.46 -1.41 -10.00
N ILE A 89 11.62 -0.39 -10.17
CA ILE A 89 10.87 -0.14 -11.40
C ILE A 89 11.84 0.25 -12.52
N GLY A 90 12.77 1.17 -12.26
CA GLY A 90 13.70 1.72 -13.26
C GLY A 90 12.95 2.54 -14.31
N ASP A 91 13.38 2.46 -15.56
CA ASP A 91 12.78 3.18 -16.69
C ASP A 91 11.53 2.49 -17.26
N ARG A 92 11.11 1.38 -16.66
CA ARG A 92 9.99 0.58 -17.14
C ARG A 92 8.67 1.23 -16.77
N ARG A 93 7.73 1.19 -17.72
CA ARG A 93 6.37 1.68 -17.51
C ARG A 93 5.68 0.89 -16.41
N CYS A 94 5.04 1.63 -15.50
CA CYS A 94 4.43 1.10 -14.30
C CYS A 94 2.92 1.38 -14.25
N LEU A 95 2.17 0.43 -13.72
CA LEU A 95 0.74 0.53 -13.45
C LEU A 95 0.49 0.25 -11.98
N GLU A 96 -0.17 1.17 -11.27
CA GLU A 96 -0.76 0.88 -9.95
C GLU A 96 -2.23 0.51 -10.13
N ILE A 97 -2.60 -0.70 -9.72
CA ILE A 97 -3.99 -1.18 -9.66
C ILE A 97 -4.52 -1.09 -8.23
N ALA A 98 -5.82 -0.81 -8.10
CA ALA A 98 -6.46 -0.54 -6.81
C ALA A 98 -5.70 0.54 -6.01
N ALA A 99 -5.36 1.64 -6.69
CA ALA A 99 -4.49 2.68 -6.18
C ALA A 99 -5.12 3.51 -5.05
N GLY A 100 -6.42 3.38 -4.80
CA GLY A 100 -7.15 4.23 -3.87
C GLY A 100 -7.02 5.71 -4.26
N ASP A 101 -6.52 6.53 -3.33
CA ASP A 101 -6.29 7.96 -3.55
C ASP A 101 -5.05 8.28 -4.42
N GLY A 102 -4.34 7.26 -4.93
CA GLY A 102 -3.17 7.43 -5.79
C GLY A 102 -1.92 7.94 -5.06
N THR A 103 -1.89 7.91 -3.71
CA THR A 103 -0.76 8.43 -2.93
C THR A 103 0.59 7.82 -3.33
N LEU A 104 0.66 6.50 -3.50
CA LEU A 104 1.91 5.82 -3.82
C LEU A 104 2.38 6.19 -5.23
N SER A 105 1.50 6.11 -6.24
CA SER A 105 1.75 6.60 -7.59
C SER A 105 2.25 8.03 -7.62
N ARG A 106 1.63 8.95 -6.87
CA ARG A 106 2.07 10.34 -6.78
C ARG A 106 3.49 10.47 -6.24
N PHE A 107 3.86 9.70 -5.21
CA PHE A 107 5.22 9.72 -4.67
C PHE A 107 6.25 9.12 -5.63
N LEU A 108 5.89 8.07 -6.35
CA LEU A 108 6.77 7.44 -7.35
C LEU A 108 6.96 8.34 -8.58
N SER A 109 5.89 8.98 -9.06
CA SER A 109 5.95 9.96 -10.14
C SER A 109 6.85 11.15 -9.79
N GLN A 110 6.83 11.62 -8.54
CA GLN A 110 7.76 12.64 -8.04
C GLN A 110 9.23 12.19 -8.03
N CYS A 111 9.49 10.88 -8.06
CA CYS A 111 10.83 10.31 -8.24
C CYS A 111 11.17 10.04 -9.71
N GLY A 112 10.33 10.45 -10.66
CA GLY A 112 10.54 10.28 -12.10
C GLY A 112 10.06 8.94 -12.67
N VAL A 113 9.32 8.14 -11.90
CA VAL A 113 8.75 6.89 -12.41
C VAL A 113 7.61 7.19 -13.38
N ASP A 114 7.62 6.59 -14.58
CA ASP A 114 6.46 6.53 -15.48
C ASP A 114 5.42 5.58 -14.88
N ILE A 115 4.47 6.12 -14.13
CA ILE A 115 3.42 5.36 -13.45
C ILE A 115 2.03 5.91 -13.71
N VAL A 116 1.09 5.02 -14.00
CA VAL A 116 -0.34 5.32 -14.11
C VAL A 116 -1.08 4.72 -12.92
N ALA A 117 -1.89 5.53 -12.23
CA ALA A 117 -2.73 5.07 -11.13
C ALA A 117 -4.14 4.74 -11.62
N THR A 118 -4.67 3.57 -11.23
CA THR A 118 -6.02 3.12 -11.57
C THR A 118 -6.76 2.56 -10.37
N ASP A 119 -8.06 2.83 -10.29
CA ASP A 119 -8.96 2.30 -9.28
C ASP A 119 -10.40 2.23 -9.82
N ASP A 120 -11.23 1.33 -9.30
CA ASP A 120 -12.63 1.18 -9.74
C ASP A 120 -13.59 2.19 -9.09
N HIS A 121 -13.11 2.95 -8.11
CA HIS A 121 -13.84 3.92 -7.30
C HIS A 121 -14.93 3.31 -6.41
N SER A 122 -14.85 2.01 -6.12
CA SER A 122 -15.81 1.31 -5.24
C SER A 122 -15.82 1.83 -3.80
N TRP A 123 -14.78 2.57 -3.38
CA TRP A 123 -14.65 3.19 -2.06
C TRP A 123 -14.96 4.70 -2.03
N SER A 124 -15.69 5.22 -3.02
CA SER A 124 -16.00 6.66 -3.15
C SER A 124 -16.77 7.26 -1.97
N ASP A 125 -17.50 6.46 -1.20
CA ASP A 125 -18.14 6.88 0.06
C ASP A 125 -17.14 7.17 1.19
N THR A 126 -15.89 6.75 1.03
CA THR A 126 -14.85 6.78 2.08
C THR A 126 -13.61 7.57 1.67
N ILE A 127 -13.21 7.49 0.40
CA ILE A 127 -12.02 8.18 -0.13
C ILE A 127 -12.40 9.09 -1.29
N SER A 128 -11.70 10.23 -1.36
CA SER A 128 -11.79 11.12 -2.51
C SER A 128 -10.74 10.71 -3.52
N PHE A 129 -11.17 10.38 -4.75
CA PHE A 129 -10.28 10.06 -5.86
C PHE A 129 -9.86 11.35 -6.58
N PRO A 130 -8.56 11.66 -6.63
CA PRO A 130 -8.05 12.73 -7.48
C PRO A 130 -8.26 12.41 -8.96
N THR A 131 -8.31 13.44 -9.80
CA THR A 131 -8.49 13.29 -11.27
C THR A 131 -7.36 12.50 -11.94
N GLU A 132 -6.21 12.43 -11.30
CA GLU A 132 -5.02 11.71 -11.73
C GLU A 132 -5.18 10.19 -11.58
N VAL A 133 -6.10 9.72 -10.73
CA VAL A 133 -6.47 8.31 -10.62
C VAL A 133 -7.52 8.00 -11.66
N ARG A 134 -7.17 7.19 -12.66
CA ARG A 134 -8.11 6.82 -13.71
C ARG A 134 -9.12 5.82 -13.17
N LYS A 135 -10.40 6.08 -13.41
CA LYS A 135 -11.49 5.16 -13.06
C LYS A 135 -11.50 3.95 -13.99
N LEU A 136 -10.73 2.93 -13.65
CA LEU A 136 -10.61 1.65 -14.36
C LEU A 136 -10.48 0.54 -13.33
N ASP A 137 -11.27 -0.52 -13.50
CA ASP A 137 -11.00 -1.76 -12.75
C ASP A 137 -9.66 -2.36 -13.18
N ALA A 138 -9.07 -3.18 -12.31
CA ALA A 138 -7.73 -3.71 -12.53
C ALA A 138 -7.62 -4.57 -13.81
N ARG A 139 -8.68 -5.28 -14.22
CA ARG A 139 -8.66 -6.08 -15.45
C ARG A 139 -8.55 -5.16 -16.67
N ARG A 140 -9.44 -4.18 -16.77
CA ARG A 140 -9.41 -3.20 -17.87
C ARG A 140 -8.12 -2.38 -17.87
N ALA A 141 -7.62 -2.01 -16.70
CA ALA A 141 -6.34 -1.31 -16.60
C ALA A 141 -5.18 -2.14 -17.19
N LEU A 142 -5.12 -3.45 -16.90
CA LEU A 142 -4.12 -4.36 -17.46
C LEU A 142 -4.28 -4.58 -18.98
N GLU A 143 -5.50 -4.50 -19.51
CA GLU A 143 -5.79 -4.61 -20.95
C GLU A 143 -5.45 -3.32 -21.71
N GLU A 144 -5.72 -2.14 -21.12
CA GLU A 144 -5.57 -0.84 -21.77
C GLU A 144 -4.19 -0.19 -21.58
N ILE A 145 -3.43 -0.61 -20.56
CA ILE A 145 -2.15 -0.01 -20.19
C ILE A 145 -1.06 -1.08 -20.25
N GLU A 146 -0.29 -1.05 -21.33
CA GLU A 146 0.92 -1.86 -21.45
C GLU A 146 2.00 -1.37 -20.46
N ALA A 147 2.05 -2.02 -19.30
CA ALA A 147 3.04 -1.77 -18.24
C ALA A 147 3.79 -3.06 -17.91
N GLU A 148 5.11 -2.97 -17.82
CA GLU A 148 5.96 -4.11 -17.45
C GLU A 148 5.99 -4.35 -15.94
N VAL A 149 5.73 -3.30 -15.16
CA VAL A 149 5.71 -3.37 -13.69
C VAL A 149 4.33 -3.02 -13.18
N VAL A 150 3.71 -3.92 -12.43
CA VAL A 150 2.44 -3.67 -11.75
C VAL A 150 2.68 -3.53 -10.26
N LEU A 151 2.02 -2.56 -9.64
CA LEU A 151 1.99 -2.32 -8.19
C LEU A 151 0.58 -2.46 -7.66
N CYS A 152 0.45 -3.04 -6.47
CA CYS A 152 -0.79 -2.95 -5.69
C CYS A 152 -0.46 -2.78 -4.21
N SER A 153 -1.00 -1.73 -3.59
CA SER A 153 -0.79 -1.44 -2.19
C SER A 153 -2.07 -1.68 -1.40
N TRP A 154 -2.03 -2.68 -0.51
CA TRP A 154 -3.13 -3.19 0.29
C TRP A 154 -4.29 -3.75 -0.54
N PRO A 155 -4.04 -4.74 -1.42
CA PRO A 155 -5.12 -5.45 -2.09
C PRO A 155 -6.03 -6.14 -1.06
N PRO A 156 -7.36 -6.08 -1.22
CA PRO A 156 -8.29 -6.79 -0.35
C PRO A 156 -7.99 -8.30 -0.30
N ALA A 157 -8.14 -8.93 0.87
CA ALA A 157 -7.96 -10.37 1.00
C ALA A 157 -8.96 -11.14 0.12
N GLY A 158 -8.47 -12.16 -0.60
CA GLY A 158 -9.29 -13.01 -1.46
C GLY A 158 -9.93 -12.26 -2.63
N ASN A 159 -9.40 -11.09 -2.99
CA ASN A 159 -9.81 -10.42 -4.22
C ASN A 159 -9.57 -11.33 -5.42
N THR A 160 -10.26 -11.04 -6.51
CA THR A 160 -10.17 -11.86 -7.72
C THR A 160 -9.36 -11.19 -8.81
N PHE A 161 -9.06 -9.90 -8.69
CA PHE A 161 -8.49 -9.14 -9.81
C PHE A 161 -6.99 -9.39 -9.99
N GLU A 162 -6.27 -9.75 -8.93
CA GLU A 162 -4.82 -10.00 -9.01
C GLU A 162 -4.47 -11.18 -9.93
N ARG A 163 -5.40 -12.14 -10.13
CA ARG A 163 -5.24 -13.22 -11.11
C ARG A 163 -4.92 -12.72 -12.52
N HIS A 164 -5.46 -11.57 -12.90
CA HIS A 164 -5.26 -10.99 -14.23
C HIS A 164 -3.82 -10.51 -14.43
N VAL A 165 -3.14 -10.12 -13.36
CA VAL A 165 -1.73 -9.70 -13.42
C VAL A 165 -0.86 -10.85 -13.92
N PHE A 166 -1.08 -12.06 -13.40
CA PHE A 166 -0.29 -13.24 -13.74
C PHE A 166 -0.55 -13.78 -15.15
N THR A 167 -1.71 -13.46 -15.74
CA THR A 167 -2.06 -13.85 -17.12
C THR A 167 -1.76 -12.78 -18.16
N THR A 168 -1.45 -11.55 -17.76
CA THR A 168 -1.19 -10.44 -18.70
C THR A 168 0.22 -10.59 -19.30
N PRO A 169 0.39 -10.72 -20.63
CA PRO A 169 1.67 -11.09 -21.25
C PRO A 169 2.82 -10.12 -20.97
N HIS A 170 2.55 -8.82 -21.02
CA HIS A 170 3.59 -7.77 -20.93
C HIS A 170 4.06 -7.50 -19.49
N VAL A 171 3.37 -8.01 -18.48
CA VAL A 171 3.76 -7.81 -17.08
C VAL A 171 4.95 -8.71 -16.76
N ASN A 172 6.08 -8.12 -16.38
CA ASN A 172 7.31 -8.83 -16.02
C ASN A 172 7.56 -8.84 -14.52
N THR A 173 7.03 -7.84 -13.81
CA THR A 173 7.20 -7.69 -12.37
C THR A 173 5.88 -7.28 -11.73
N TYR A 174 5.48 -7.97 -10.67
CA TYR A 174 4.36 -7.55 -9.83
C TYR A 174 4.83 -7.33 -8.40
N VAL A 175 4.47 -6.21 -7.80
CA VAL A 175 4.86 -5.86 -6.44
C VAL A 175 3.62 -5.58 -5.61
N VAL A 176 3.47 -6.34 -4.53
CA VAL A 176 2.37 -6.20 -3.57
C VAL A 176 2.91 -5.65 -2.27
N ILE A 177 2.33 -4.55 -1.78
CA ILE A 177 2.56 -4.06 -0.42
C ILE A 177 1.34 -4.43 0.41
N GLY A 178 1.50 -5.22 1.46
CA GLY A 178 0.37 -5.67 2.26
C GLY A 178 0.77 -6.14 3.65
N SER A 179 0.08 -7.15 4.13
CA SER A 179 0.34 -7.82 5.40
C SER A 179 1.16 -9.10 5.19
N GLY A 180 1.94 -9.50 6.21
CA GLY A 180 2.54 -10.82 6.28
C GLY A 180 1.53 -11.94 6.57
N SER A 181 0.29 -11.59 6.92
CA SER A 181 -0.82 -12.52 7.12
C SER A 181 -1.68 -12.66 5.85
N GLU A 182 -1.89 -13.90 5.44
CA GLU A 182 -2.69 -14.24 4.25
C GLU A 182 -4.16 -13.83 4.35
N VAL A 183 -4.66 -13.73 5.58
CA VAL A 183 -6.07 -13.39 5.86
C VAL A 183 -6.34 -11.89 5.65
N SER A 184 -5.29 -11.06 5.60
CA SER A 184 -5.44 -9.60 5.62
C SER A 184 -5.33 -8.93 4.25
N THR A 185 -4.54 -9.50 3.32
CA THR A 185 -4.30 -8.90 2.00
C THR A 185 -3.99 -9.92 0.94
N GLY A 186 -4.44 -9.64 -0.28
CA GLY A 186 -4.01 -10.32 -1.50
C GLY A 186 -4.78 -11.60 -1.83
N ASP A 187 -4.56 -12.08 -3.06
CA ASP A 187 -5.09 -13.33 -3.60
C ASP A 187 -4.08 -14.48 -3.44
N TRP A 188 -3.95 -14.99 -2.22
CA TRP A 188 -3.01 -16.07 -1.89
C TRP A 188 -3.28 -17.38 -2.62
N VAL A 189 -4.54 -17.63 -3.00
CA VAL A 189 -4.89 -18.80 -3.82
C VAL A 189 -4.20 -18.69 -5.18
N THR A 190 -4.34 -17.54 -5.85
CA THR A 190 -3.65 -17.29 -7.11
C THR A 190 -2.13 -17.29 -6.93
N TYR A 191 -1.60 -16.64 -5.89
CA TYR A 191 -0.15 -16.58 -5.65
C TYR A 191 0.49 -17.97 -5.56
N ALA A 192 -0.20 -18.91 -4.92
CA ALA A 192 0.26 -20.30 -4.75
C ALA A 192 0.06 -21.17 -6.00
N GLN A 193 -0.99 -20.92 -6.80
CA GLN A 193 -1.35 -21.77 -7.93
C GLN A 193 -0.68 -21.35 -9.26
N GLN A 194 -0.34 -20.08 -9.41
CA GLN A 194 0.34 -19.59 -10.61
C GLN A 194 1.77 -20.16 -10.70
N SER A 195 2.23 -20.45 -11.92
CA SER A 195 3.58 -20.96 -12.19
C SER A 195 4.46 -20.03 -13.04
N GLY A 196 3.87 -18.97 -13.61
CA GLY A 196 4.55 -18.05 -14.52
C GLY A 196 5.50 -17.07 -13.83
N PHE A 197 5.41 -16.93 -12.50
CA PHE A 197 6.20 -15.98 -11.72
C PHE A 197 6.84 -16.67 -10.51
N SER A 198 8.12 -16.37 -10.30
CA SER A 198 8.76 -16.59 -9.01
C SER A 198 8.25 -15.55 -8.00
N MET A 199 7.95 -15.98 -6.77
CA MET A 199 7.52 -15.10 -5.67
C MET A 199 8.60 -15.02 -4.60
N ARG A 200 8.88 -13.83 -4.10
CA ARG A 200 9.72 -13.62 -2.91
C ARG A 200 9.14 -12.56 -1.98
N ARG A 201 9.24 -12.78 -0.67
CA ARG A 201 9.02 -11.73 0.33
C ARG A 201 10.29 -10.89 0.48
N ASP A 202 10.25 -9.61 0.13
CA ASP A 202 11.39 -8.70 0.26
C ASP A 202 11.47 -8.13 1.68
N ALA A 203 12.32 -8.72 2.53
CA ALA A 203 12.48 -8.28 3.90
C ALA A 203 12.99 -6.84 4.04
N LYS A 204 13.77 -6.33 3.06
CA LYS A 204 14.32 -4.97 3.12
C LYS A 204 13.25 -3.94 2.80
N LEU A 205 12.44 -4.18 1.77
CA LEU A 205 11.29 -3.33 1.43
C LEU A 205 10.22 -3.39 2.53
N SER A 206 9.94 -4.59 3.06
CA SER A 206 8.95 -4.78 4.13
C SER A 206 9.23 -3.91 5.36
N ARG A 207 10.50 -3.82 5.80
CA ARG A 207 10.92 -2.99 6.95
C ARG A 207 10.81 -1.48 6.71
N ARG A 208 10.53 -1.05 5.49
CA ARG A 208 10.42 0.36 5.09
C ARG A 208 8.96 0.81 4.93
N VAL A 209 8.02 -0.12 5.08
CA VAL A 209 6.59 0.18 5.27
C VAL A 209 6.35 0.51 6.74
N LEU A 210 5.54 1.53 7.00
CA LEU A 210 5.29 2.03 8.35
C LEU A 210 3.81 1.94 8.71
N PRO A 211 3.47 1.79 10.00
CA PRO A 211 4.38 1.70 11.15
C PRO A 211 4.93 0.27 11.39
N PRO A 212 6.11 0.11 12.03
CA PRO A 212 6.77 -1.19 12.19
C PRO A 212 6.05 -2.16 13.15
N GLU A 213 5.11 -1.67 13.95
CA GLU A 213 4.29 -2.52 14.83
C GLU A 213 3.28 -3.40 14.06
N LEU A 214 3.02 -3.10 12.78
CA LEU A 214 2.22 -3.95 11.91
C LEU A 214 3.13 -4.93 11.16
N ASP A 215 2.68 -6.17 11.00
CA ASP A 215 3.37 -7.17 10.19
C ASP A 215 3.18 -6.86 8.71
N HIS A 216 3.96 -5.91 8.20
CA HIS A 216 3.97 -5.57 6.79
C HIS A 216 4.76 -6.61 5.96
N ALA A 217 4.30 -6.85 4.74
CA ALA A 217 5.03 -7.61 3.75
C ALA A 217 5.05 -6.87 2.42
N VAL A 218 6.21 -6.93 1.75
CA VAL A 218 6.32 -6.59 0.33
C VAL A 218 6.64 -7.88 -0.41
N LEU A 219 5.70 -8.34 -1.23
CA LEU A 219 5.90 -9.48 -2.11
C LEU A 219 6.34 -8.95 -3.48
N VAL A 220 7.36 -9.58 -4.04
CA VAL A 220 7.84 -9.28 -5.39
C VAL A 220 7.73 -10.55 -6.20
N PHE A 221 6.96 -10.47 -7.28
CA PHE A 221 6.80 -11.50 -8.28
C PHE A 221 7.61 -11.13 -9.51
N GLN A 222 8.39 -12.07 -10.03
CA GLN A 222 9.16 -11.89 -11.26
C GLN A 222 8.86 -13.02 -12.23
N ARG A 223 8.51 -12.67 -13.47
CA ARG A 223 8.20 -13.66 -14.51
C ARG A 223 9.40 -14.58 -14.72
N VAL A 224 9.16 -15.89 -14.73
CA VAL A 224 10.24 -16.90 -14.77
C VAL A 224 11.04 -16.83 -16.08
N ASP A 225 10.36 -16.60 -17.20
CA ASP A 225 11.00 -16.53 -18.52
C ASP A 225 11.64 -15.15 -18.81
N HIS A 226 11.46 -14.18 -17.92
CA HIS A 226 12.01 -12.83 -18.05
C HIS A 226 12.58 -12.33 -16.71
N PRO A 227 13.57 -13.05 -16.13
CA PRO A 227 14.13 -12.68 -14.84
C PRO A 227 14.77 -11.30 -14.94
N ALA A 228 14.61 -10.49 -13.88
CA ALA A 228 15.21 -9.15 -13.85
C ALA A 228 16.73 -9.25 -14.10
N PRO A 229 17.33 -8.31 -14.83
CA PRO A 229 18.77 -8.33 -15.07
C PRO A 229 19.50 -8.38 -13.72
N ARG A 230 20.40 -9.35 -13.57
CA ARG A 230 21.25 -9.47 -12.38
C ARG A 230 22.02 -8.16 -12.23
N ARG A 231 21.72 -7.36 -11.19
CA ARG A 231 22.53 -6.20 -10.83
C ARG A 231 23.94 -6.72 -10.48
N ILE A 232 24.90 -6.48 -11.39
CA ILE A 232 26.32 -6.63 -11.10
C ILE A 232 26.61 -5.61 -10.00
N ARG A 233 27.06 -6.09 -8.85
CA ARG A 233 27.51 -5.24 -7.74
C ARG A 233 28.92 -4.77 -7.99
#